data_AF-A0A151QUK3-F1
#
_entry.id   AF-A0A151QUK3-F1
#
_cell.length_a   1.000
_cell.length_b   1.000
_cell.length_c   1.000
_cell.angle_alpha   90.00
_cell.angle_beta   90.00
_cell.angle_gamma   90.00
#
_symmetry.space_group_name_H-M   'P 1'
#
loop_
_entity.id
_entity.type
_entity.pdbx_description
1 polymer ?
#
loop_
_entity_poly.entity_id
_entity_poly.type
_entity_poly.pdbx_seq_one_letter_code
_entity_poly.pdbx_strand_id
1 'polypeptide(L)'
;MYAERVAASAARPTGSQESQDLAEFRKCHPHQFKGDADPEVADHWICELEKIFTMLGCSQERRLAYAVYMLVGEAEHWWRGTHHMLTARGVVVDWECFRRMFLEKYFPECVRDAKEAKFMRLHQGGITVSEYAMRFEHLARFYSQGIVEDWKCQKFVEGLKYELKRVVVPMAITEFPALVEKANVVERLEGGNRGAV
;
A
#
# COMPACT_ATOMS: atom_id res chain seq x y z
N MET A 1 18.09 -41.52 46.37
CA MET A 1 16.94 -40.59 46.51
C MET A 1 17.32 -39.28 45.84
N TYR A 2 17.02 -39.19 44.54
CA TYR A 2 17.17 -37.98 43.74
C TYR A 2 16.15 -36.94 44.21
N ALA A 3 16.58 -35.71 44.43
CA ALA A 3 15.68 -34.57 44.60
C ALA A 3 16.09 -33.49 43.59
N GLU A 4 15.45 -33.53 42.42
CA GLU A 4 15.45 -32.45 41.45
C GLU A 4 14.89 -31.18 42.09
N ARG A 5 15.69 -30.11 42.06
CA ARG A 5 15.17 -28.75 42.27
C ARG A 5 14.62 -28.27 40.93
N VAL A 6 13.30 -28.29 40.80
CA VAL A 6 12.59 -27.61 39.71
C VAL A 6 12.83 -26.12 39.86
N ALA A 7 13.52 -25.52 38.89
CA ALA A 7 13.62 -24.08 38.75
C ALA A 7 12.24 -23.54 38.37
N ALA A 8 11.62 -22.78 39.27
CA ALA A 8 10.47 -21.97 38.96
C ALA A 8 10.91 -20.88 37.96
N SER A 9 10.49 -21.02 36.69
CA SER A 9 10.57 -19.94 35.72
C SER A 9 9.60 -18.85 36.14
N ALA A 10 10.14 -17.76 36.72
CA ALA A 10 9.38 -16.57 37.04
C ALA A 10 8.94 -15.89 35.74
N ALA A 11 7.63 -15.82 35.51
CA ALA A 11 7.04 -14.99 34.47
C ALA A 11 7.50 -13.53 34.65
N ARG A 12 8.08 -12.96 33.58
CA ARG A 12 8.43 -11.53 33.51
C ARG A 12 7.16 -10.68 33.58
N PRO A 13 7.20 -9.46 34.17
CA PRO A 13 6.05 -8.58 34.21
C PRO A 13 5.76 -8.05 32.80
N THR A 14 4.71 -8.53 32.17
CA THR A 14 4.24 -8.17 30.82
C THR A 14 3.90 -6.68 30.68
N GLY A 15 3.49 -6.01 31.76
CA GLY A 15 3.06 -4.60 31.72
C GLY A 15 4.15 -3.57 31.44
N SER A 16 5.43 -3.86 31.71
CA SER A 16 6.52 -2.91 31.43
C SER A 16 6.90 -2.87 29.94
N GLN A 17 6.82 -4.02 29.26
CA GLN A 17 7.16 -4.14 27.84
C GLN A 17 6.06 -3.54 26.95
N GLU A 18 4.79 -3.78 27.26
CA GLU A 18 3.65 -3.24 26.49
C GLU A 18 3.60 -1.70 26.51
N SER A 19 3.93 -1.10 27.65
CA SER A 19 4.01 0.36 27.80
C SER A 19 5.17 0.96 27.00
N GLN A 20 6.30 0.25 26.93
CA GLN A 20 7.46 0.64 26.11
C GLN A 20 7.14 0.53 24.61
N ASP A 21 6.54 -0.57 24.18
CA ASP A 21 6.20 -0.81 22.78
C ASP A 21 5.17 0.21 22.27
N LEU A 22 4.18 0.59 23.10
CA LEU A 22 3.23 1.66 22.77
C LEU A 22 3.91 3.04 22.70
N ALA A 23 4.91 3.29 23.55
CA ALA A 23 5.69 4.52 23.49
C ALA A 23 6.53 4.59 22.20
N GLU A 24 7.11 3.47 21.77
CA GLU A 24 7.84 3.37 20.50
C GLU A 24 6.92 3.54 19.30
N PHE A 25 5.74 2.91 19.31
CA PHE A 25 4.72 3.11 18.28
C PHE A 25 4.30 4.59 18.15
N ARG A 26 4.08 5.29 19.26
CA ARG A 26 3.73 6.72 19.24
C ARG A 26 4.87 7.61 18.75
N LYS A 27 6.13 7.23 18.96
CA LYS A 27 7.30 7.96 18.41
C LYS A 27 7.36 7.89 16.89
N CYS A 28 6.73 6.89 16.26
CA CYS A 28 6.58 6.83 14.81
C CYS A 28 5.55 7.84 14.27
N HIS A 29 4.83 8.56 15.15
CA HIS A 29 3.78 9.52 14.80
C HIS A 29 2.74 8.97 13.80
N PRO A 30 2.13 7.79 14.08
CA PRO A 30 1.12 7.23 13.20
C PRO A 30 -0.04 8.21 13.03
N HIS A 31 -0.55 8.33 11.81
CA HIS A 31 -1.70 9.18 11.53
C HIS A 31 -2.99 8.56 12.09
N GLN A 32 -3.88 9.40 12.60
CA GLN A 32 -5.22 8.98 13.01
C GLN A 32 -6.16 8.95 11.81
N PHE A 33 -7.13 8.03 11.82
CA PHE A 33 -8.10 7.89 10.74
C PHE A 33 -9.52 8.19 11.24
N LYS A 34 -10.16 9.19 10.63
CA LYS A 34 -11.48 9.71 11.04
C LYS A 34 -12.67 9.05 10.35
N GLY A 35 -12.45 8.43 9.19
CA GLY A 35 -13.51 7.77 8.40
C GLY A 35 -14.18 8.63 7.33
N ASP A 36 -13.76 9.88 7.15
CA ASP A 36 -14.24 10.82 6.13
C ASP A 36 -13.28 10.98 4.94
N ALA A 37 -12.24 10.14 4.88
CA ALA A 37 -11.14 10.30 3.94
C ALA A 37 -11.42 9.66 2.56
N ASP A 38 -10.74 10.17 1.52
CA ASP A 38 -10.71 9.57 0.19
C ASP A 38 -10.28 8.08 0.29
N PRO A 39 -10.84 7.18 -0.53
CA PRO A 39 -10.41 5.79 -0.56
C PRO A 39 -8.88 5.59 -0.66
N GLU A 40 -8.15 6.44 -1.38
CA GLU A 40 -6.68 6.38 -1.43
C GLU A 40 -6.01 6.73 -0.10
N VAL A 41 -6.61 7.60 0.71
CA VAL A 41 -6.11 7.93 2.06
C VAL A 41 -6.31 6.74 2.99
N ALA A 42 -7.40 5.99 2.84
CA ALA A 42 -7.63 4.77 3.60
C ALA A 42 -6.59 3.69 3.26
N ASP A 43 -6.33 3.45 1.97
CA ASP A 43 -5.28 2.55 1.50
C ASP A 43 -3.89 2.97 1.98
N HIS A 44 -3.57 4.26 1.88
CA HIS A 44 -2.29 4.77 2.38
C HIS A 44 -2.15 4.61 3.90
N TRP A 45 -3.21 4.89 4.65
CA TRP A 45 -3.21 4.79 6.11
C TRP A 45 -2.92 3.36 6.59
N ILE A 46 -3.56 2.35 5.98
CA ILE A 46 -3.32 0.95 6.35
C ILE A 46 -1.91 0.51 5.98
N CYS A 47 -1.39 0.91 4.81
CA CYS A 47 -0.02 0.63 4.38
C CYS A 47 1.03 1.23 5.33
N GLU A 48 0.83 2.47 5.78
CA GLU A 48 1.75 3.11 6.74
C GLU A 48 1.74 2.40 8.09
N LEU A 49 0.58 1.95 8.58
CA LEU A 49 0.53 1.13 9.79
C LEU A 49 1.27 -0.20 9.62
N GLU A 50 1.07 -0.91 8.52
CA GLU A 50 1.79 -2.17 8.22
C GLU A 50 3.31 -1.99 8.21
N LYS A 51 3.78 -0.87 7.65
CA LYS A 51 5.20 -0.49 7.64
C LYS A 51 5.72 -0.26 9.06
N ILE A 52 4.99 0.49 9.90
CA ILE A 52 5.36 0.71 11.30
C ILE A 52 5.38 -0.62 12.06
N PHE A 53 4.37 -1.46 11.89
CA PHE A 53 4.29 -2.77 12.55
C PHE A 53 5.43 -3.71 12.15
N THR A 54 5.85 -3.65 10.88
CA THR A 54 7.00 -4.40 10.37
C THR A 54 8.30 -3.89 10.98
N MET A 55 8.48 -2.57 11.04
CA MET A 55 9.66 -1.94 11.65
C MET A 55 9.79 -2.28 13.14
N LEU A 56 8.68 -2.28 13.88
CA LEU A 56 8.66 -2.53 15.32
C LEU A 56 8.54 -4.02 15.69
N GLY A 57 8.39 -4.92 14.72
CA GLY A 57 8.20 -6.36 14.99
C GLY A 57 6.93 -6.67 15.78
N CYS A 58 5.83 -5.96 15.52
CA CYS A 58 4.58 -6.13 16.26
C CYS A 58 3.93 -7.50 15.98
N SER A 59 3.46 -8.16 17.05
CA SER A 59 2.66 -9.40 16.95
C SER A 59 1.26 -9.10 16.41
N GLN A 60 0.58 -10.10 15.85
CA GLN A 60 -0.77 -9.98 15.26
C GLN A 60 -1.78 -9.30 16.21
N GLU A 61 -1.75 -9.69 17.49
CA GLU A 61 -2.67 -9.17 18.51
C GLU A 61 -2.43 -7.67 18.77
N ARG A 62 -1.16 -7.26 18.77
CA ARG A 62 -0.76 -5.87 19.00
C ARG A 62 -1.08 -4.97 17.81
N ARG A 63 -0.93 -5.48 16.59
CA ARG A 63 -1.29 -4.75 15.36
C ARG A 63 -2.76 -4.30 15.40
N LEU A 64 -3.66 -5.23 15.74
CA LEU A 64 -5.07 -4.92 15.88
C LEU A 64 -5.30 -3.85 16.97
N ALA A 65 -4.75 -4.04 18.17
CA ALA A 65 -4.91 -3.09 19.27
C ALA A 65 -4.44 -1.67 18.90
N TYR A 66 -3.29 -1.55 18.26
CA TYR A 66 -2.75 -0.26 17.82
C TYR A 66 -3.56 0.38 16.70
N ALA A 67 -3.99 -0.39 15.70
CA ALA A 67 -4.80 0.15 14.62
C ALA A 67 -6.16 0.67 15.11
N VAL A 68 -6.82 -0.08 16.00
CA VAL A 68 -8.07 0.35 16.63
C VAL A 68 -7.86 1.61 17.47
N TYR A 69 -6.74 1.71 18.20
CA TYR A 69 -6.37 2.91 18.95
C TYR A 69 -6.17 4.14 18.04
N MET A 70 -5.77 3.94 16.78
CA MET A 70 -5.58 5.02 15.80
C MET A 70 -6.86 5.43 15.06
N LEU A 71 -7.96 4.70 15.23
CA LEU A 71 -9.27 5.10 14.72
C LEU A 71 -9.89 6.14 15.65
N VAL A 72 -10.48 7.18 15.07
CA VAL A 72 -11.17 8.24 15.80
C VAL A 72 -12.44 8.65 15.07
N GLY A 73 -13.36 9.33 15.77
CA GLY A 73 -14.57 9.88 15.17
C GLY A 73 -15.46 8.79 14.55
N GLU A 74 -15.85 8.98 13.29
CA GLU A 74 -16.79 8.08 12.60
C GLU A 74 -16.19 6.68 12.37
N ALA A 75 -14.89 6.59 12.09
CA ALA A 75 -14.23 5.31 11.93
C ALA A 75 -14.20 4.48 13.22
N GLU A 76 -14.00 5.12 14.36
CA GLU A 76 -14.06 4.44 15.66
C GLU A 76 -15.48 3.93 15.94
N HIS A 77 -16.50 4.75 15.65
CA HIS A 77 -17.91 4.36 15.81
C HIS A 77 -18.28 3.17 14.92
N TRP A 78 -17.91 3.23 13.63
CA TRP A 78 -18.09 2.15 12.68
C TRP A 78 -17.41 0.85 13.14
N TRP A 79 -16.15 0.93 13.56
CA TRP A 79 -15.41 -0.25 13.99
C TRP A 79 -16.04 -0.88 15.23
N ARG A 80 -16.50 -0.09 16.19
CA ARG A 80 -17.19 -0.60 17.40
C ARG A 80 -18.42 -1.43 17.06
N GLY A 81 -19.26 -0.94 16.14
CA GLY A 81 -20.44 -1.68 15.67
C GLY A 81 -20.07 -2.95 14.90
N THR A 82 -19.09 -2.85 14.01
CA THR A 82 -18.59 -3.98 13.20
C THR A 82 -17.98 -5.07 14.07
N HIS A 83 -17.12 -4.69 15.02
CA HIS A 83 -16.51 -5.59 15.98
C HIS A 83 -17.58 -6.34 16.79
N HIS A 84 -18.58 -5.63 17.34
CA HIS A 84 -19.67 -6.26 18.08
C HIS A 84 -20.44 -7.29 17.23
N MET A 85 -20.77 -6.93 15.98
CA MET A 85 -21.43 -7.84 15.04
C MET A 85 -20.59 -9.08 14.73
N LEU A 86 -19.28 -8.93 14.51
CA LEU A 86 -18.37 -10.05 14.22
C LEU A 86 -18.25 -11.00 15.41
N THR A 87 -18.07 -10.46 16.62
CA THR A 87 -18.03 -11.27 17.85
C THR A 87 -19.34 -12.01 18.08
N ALA A 88 -20.49 -11.36 17.86
CA ALA A 88 -21.80 -12.01 17.98
C ALA A 88 -21.99 -13.17 16.98
N ARG A 89 -21.30 -13.13 15.83
CA ARG A 89 -21.27 -14.20 14.83
C ARG A 89 -20.22 -15.28 15.10
N GLY A 90 -19.46 -15.17 16.20
CA GLY A 90 -18.38 -16.10 16.53
C GLY A 90 -17.17 -16.00 15.61
N VAL A 91 -17.01 -14.90 14.87
CA VAL A 91 -15.85 -14.66 14.01
C VAL A 91 -14.67 -14.23 14.87
N VAL A 92 -13.50 -14.85 14.65
CA VAL A 92 -12.25 -14.41 15.28
C VAL A 92 -11.87 -13.05 14.71
N VAL A 93 -11.78 -12.05 15.59
CA VAL A 93 -11.41 -10.68 15.22
C VAL A 93 -9.91 -10.50 15.45
N ASP A 94 -9.13 -10.74 14.41
CA ASP A 94 -7.69 -10.49 14.36
C ASP A 94 -7.35 -9.33 13.41
N TRP A 95 -6.05 -9.07 13.23
CA TRP A 95 -5.57 -8.00 12.34
C TRP A 95 -6.03 -8.19 10.89
N GLU A 96 -5.98 -9.40 10.34
CA GLU A 96 -6.40 -9.66 8.96
C GLU A 96 -7.90 -9.46 8.78
N CYS A 97 -8.70 -9.85 9.77
CA CYS A 97 -10.13 -9.59 9.79
C CYS A 97 -10.42 -8.08 9.81
N PHE A 98 -9.74 -7.31 10.68
CA PHE A 98 -9.84 -5.85 10.69
C PHE A 98 -9.48 -5.24 9.35
N ARG A 99 -8.31 -5.60 8.81
CA ARG A 99 -7.77 -5.09 7.54
C ARG A 99 -8.75 -5.32 6.39
N ARG A 100 -9.31 -6.53 6.30
CA ARG A 100 -10.32 -6.87 5.30
C ARG A 100 -11.58 -6.01 5.44
N MET A 101 -12.17 -5.94 6.65
CA MET A 101 -13.37 -5.14 6.89
C MET A 101 -13.15 -3.64 6.65
N PHE A 102 -11.95 -3.14 6.99
CA PHE A 102 -11.54 -1.76 6.79
C PHE A 102 -11.46 -1.42 5.30
N LEU A 103 -10.79 -2.26 4.50
CA LEU A 103 -10.70 -2.08 3.06
C LEU A 103 -12.07 -2.24 2.39
N GLU A 104 -12.91 -3.21 2.79
CA GLU A 104 -14.27 -3.35 2.28
C GLU A 104 -15.12 -2.08 2.52
N LYS A 105 -14.94 -1.41 3.67
CA LYS A 105 -15.69 -0.20 4.04
C LYS A 105 -15.19 1.06 3.33
N TYR A 106 -13.87 1.28 3.32
CA TYR A 106 -13.26 2.56 2.92
C TYR A 106 -12.59 2.51 1.54
N PHE A 107 -12.29 1.32 1.02
CA PHE A 107 -11.75 1.09 -0.32
C PHE A 107 -12.51 -0.04 -1.04
N PRO A 108 -13.82 0.12 -1.26
CA PRO A 108 -14.68 -0.95 -1.77
C PRO A 108 -14.27 -1.41 -3.18
N GLU A 109 -14.65 -2.62 -3.56
CA GLU A 109 -14.25 -3.23 -4.84
C GLU A 109 -14.59 -2.36 -6.05
N CYS A 110 -15.75 -1.70 -6.07
CA CYS A 110 -16.11 -0.81 -7.17
C CYS A 110 -15.14 0.37 -7.36
N VAL A 111 -14.54 0.86 -6.28
CA VAL A 111 -13.50 1.90 -6.33
C VAL A 111 -12.19 1.30 -6.84
N ARG A 112 -11.81 0.11 -6.36
CA ARG A 112 -10.64 -0.63 -6.86
C ARG A 112 -10.76 -0.89 -8.35
N ASP A 113 -11.90 -1.41 -8.81
CA ASP A 113 -12.20 -1.67 -10.21
C ASP A 113 -12.13 -0.40 -11.06
N ALA A 114 -12.62 0.73 -10.53
CA ALA A 114 -12.50 2.02 -11.22
C ALA A 114 -11.03 2.47 -11.34
N LYS A 115 -10.20 2.25 -10.30
CA LYS A 115 -8.75 2.53 -10.35
C LYS A 115 -8.04 1.61 -11.34
N GLU A 116 -8.36 0.32 -11.35
CA GLU A 116 -7.82 -0.64 -12.31
C GLU A 116 -8.24 -0.29 -13.75
N ALA A 117 -9.49 0.08 -13.99
CA ALA A 117 -9.94 0.54 -15.30
C ALA A 117 -9.20 1.81 -15.73
N LYS A 118 -8.95 2.74 -14.80
CA LYS A 118 -8.14 3.94 -15.05
C LYS A 118 -6.69 3.58 -15.37
N PHE A 119 -6.11 2.62 -14.68
CA PHE A 119 -4.77 2.10 -14.96
C PHE A 119 -4.69 1.46 -16.34
N MET A 120 -5.66 0.61 -16.69
CA MET A 120 -5.69 -0.09 -17.97
C MET A 120 -5.86 0.84 -19.17
N ARG A 121 -6.52 1.98 -18.97
CA ARG A 121 -6.71 3.04 -19.98
C ARG A 121 -5.63 4.12 -19.94
N LEU A 122 -4.67 4.03 -19.01
CA LEU A 122 -3.63 5.04 -18.89
C LEU A 122 -2.73 5.03 -20.13
N HIS A 123 -2.58 6.20 -20.73
CA HIS A 123 -1.64 6.45 -21.80
C HIS A 123 -0.94 7.79 -21.56
N GLN A 124 0.26 7.95 -22.11
CA GLN A 124 1.07 9.16 -21.98
C GLN A 124 0.33 10.39 -22.53
N GLY A 125 -0.43 10.29 -23.63
CA GLY A 125 -1.22 11.40 -24.13
C GLY A 125 -0.38 12.66 -24.37
N GLY A 126 -0.74 13.80 -23.76
CA GLY A 126 -0.02 15.07 -23.87
C GLY A 126 1.03 15.34 -22.79
N ILE A 127 1.15 14.49 -21.76
CA ILE A 127 2.09 14.69 -20.64
C ILE A 127 3.49 14.16 -20.99
N THR A 128 4.46 14.52 -20.15
CA THR A 128 5.85 14.02 -20.27
C THR A 128 5.94 12.54 -19.89
N VAL A 129 6.99 11.86 -20.34
CA VAL A 129 7.28 10.46 -19.96
C VAL A 129 7.42 10.34 -18.44
N SER A 130 8.10 11.28 -17.78
CA SER A 130 8.24 11.30 -16.32
C SER A 130 6.90 11.40 -15.59
N GLU A 131 6.02 12.33 -15.99
CA GLU A 131 4.68 12.43 -15.39
C GLU A 131 3.83 11.19 -15.66
N TYR A 132 3.98 10.58 -16.84
CA TYR A 132 3.30 9.34 -17.19
C TYR A 132 3.80 8.18 -16.32
N ALA A 133 5.10 8.03 -16.13
CA ALA A 133 5.71 7.03 -15.24
C ALA A 133 5.22 7.19 -13.80
N MET A 134 5.20 8.42 -13.26
CA MET A 134 4.65 8.68 -11.93
C MET A 134 3.19 8.25 -11.81
N ARG A 135 2.35 8.58 -12.79
CA ARG A 135 0.93 8.15 -12.79
C ARG A 135 0.77 6.65 -12.95
N PHE A 136 1.65 6.02 -13.75
CA PHE A 136 1.67 4.59 -13.96
C PHE A 136 1.96 3.85 -12.67
N GLU A 137 3.05 4.20 -11.97
CA GLU A 137 3.42 3.58 -10.69
C GLU A 137 2.38 3.84 -9.60
N HIS A 138 1.82 5.06 -9.56
CA HIS A 138 0.78 5.40 -8.61
C HIS A 138 -0.50 4.58 -8.80
N LEU A 139 -0.89 4.26 -10.04
CA LEU A 139 -2.08 3.45 -10.31
C LEU A 139 -1.79 1.94 -10.22
N ALA A 140 -0.57 1.53 -10.54
CA ALA A 140 -0.10 0.15 -10.44
C ALA A 140 -0.26 -0.44 -9.03
N ARG A 141 -0.15 0.38 -7.97
CA ARG A 141 -0.33 -0.06 -6.57
C ARG A 141 -1.72 -0.62 -6.27
N PHE A 142 -2.74 -0.21 -7.03
CA PHE A 142 -4.12 -0.65 -6.84
C PHE A 142 -4.48 -1.89 -7.66
N TYR A 143 -3.55 -2.43 -8.44
CA TYR A 143 -3.80 -3.55 -9.33
C TYR A 143 -3.78 -4.87 -8.58
N SER A 144 -4.93 -5.54 -8.50
CA SER A 144 -5.13 -6.74 -7.68
C SER A 144 -4.47 -8.01 -8.24
N GLN A 145 -4.21 -8.09 -9.56
CA GLN A 145 -3.70 -9.32 -10.18
C GLN A 145 -2.19 -9.51 -10.05
N GLY A 146 -1.50 -8.60 -9.37
CA GLY A 146 -0.04 -8.58 -9.30
C GLY A 146 0.59 -8.08 -10.61
N ILE A 147 1.75 -7.44 -10.48
CA ILE A 147 2.46 -6.86 -11.63
C ILE A 147 3.80 -7.57 -11.75
N VAL A 148 3.94 -8.38 -12.80
CA VAL A 148 5.23 -8.96 -13.20
C VAL A 148 6.00 -7.91 -14.02
N GLU A 149 7.32 -7.84 -13.85
CA GLU A 149 8.16 -6.82 -14.49
C GLU A 149 8.00 -6.78 -16.02
N ASP A 150 7.99 -7.94 -16.68
CA ASP A 150 7.79 -8.04 -18.14
C ASP A 150 6.46 -7.44 -18.58
N TRP A 151 5.38 -7.78 -17.87
CA TRP A 151 4.05 -7.23 -18.14
C TRP A 151 4.01 -5.72 -17.85
N LYS A 152 4.69 -5.26 -16.78
CA LYS A 152 4.81 -3.86 -16.42
C LYS A 152 5.46 -3.05 -17.55
N CYS A 153 6.57 -3.53 -18.08
CA CYS A 153 7.29 -2.93 -19.20
C CYS A 153 6.43 -2.89 -20.47
N GLN A 154 5.82 -4.03 -20.83
CA GLN A 154 4.93 -4.10 -21.98
C GLN A 154 3.78 -3.10 -21.86
N LYS A 155 3.09 -3.09 -20.71
CA LYS A 155 1.95 -2.20 -20.46
C LYS A 155 2.36 -0.72 -20.49
N PHE A 156 3.53 -0.40 -19.94
CA PHE A 156 4.06 0.97 -19.99
C PHE A 156 4.31 1.41 -21.43
N VAL A 157 5.01 0.57 -22.22
CA VAL A 157 5.27 0.82 -23.65
C VAL A 157 3.98 0.99 -24.42
N GLU A 158 2.96 0.16 -24.20
CA GLU A 158 1.65 0.26 -24.85
C GLU A 158 0.96 1.60 -24.61
N GLY A 159 1.23 2.28 -23.50
CA GLY A 159 0.67 3.61 -23.23
C GLY A 159 1.52 4.79 -23.74
N LEU A 160 2.77 4.57 -24.18
CA LEU A 160 3.62 5.64 -24.71
C LEU A 160 3.07 6.26 -26.02
N LYS A 161 3.49 7.49 -26.31
CA LYS A 161 3.26 8.14 -27.62
C LYS A 161 3.87 7.30 -28.74
N TYR A 162 3.22 7.30 -29.90
CA TYR A 162 3.64 6.49 -31.05
C TYR A 162 5.09 6.77 -31.48
N GLU A 163 5.52 8.03 -31.51
CA GLU A 163 6.89 8.38 -31.91
C GLU A 163 7.95 7.76 -30.96
N LEU A 164 7.72 7.85 -29.65
CA LEU A 164 8.60 7.23 -28.65
C LEU A 164 8.58 5.70 -28.76
N LYS A 165 7.41 5.09 -28.96
CA LYS A 165 7.27 3.63 -29.11
C LYS A 165 8.15 3.10 -30.23
N ARG A 166 8.20 3.77 -31.38
CA ARG A 166 8.98 3.33 -32.55
C ARG A 166 10.47 3.20 -32.27
N VAL A 167 10.99 4.03 -31.35
CA VAL A 167 12.40 4.03 -30.97
C VAL A 167 12.67 3.08 -29.80
N VAL A 168 11.74 3.02 -28.84
CA VAL A 168 11.93 2.27 -27.59
C VAL A 168 11.63 0.78 -27.76
N VAL A 169 10.62 0.39 -28.54
CA VAL A 169 10.24 -1.03 -28.75
C VAL A 169 11.41 -1.88 -29.28
N PRO A 170 12.17 -1.47 -30.31
CA PRO A 170 13.29 -2.25 -30.82
C PRO A 170 14.45 -2.45 -29.83
N MET A 171 14.51 -1.65 -28.76
CA MET A 171 15.56 -1.78 -27.73
C MET A 171 15.35 -2.99 -26.81
N ALA A 172 14.15 -3.61 -26.83
CA ALA A 172 13.82 -4.80 -26.06
C ALA A 172 14.17 -4.69 -24.55
N ILE A 173 13.90 -3.54 -23.95
CA ILE A 173 14.19 -3.28 -22.53
C ILE A 173 13.16 -4.01 -21.67
N THR A 174 13.64 -4.85 -20.75
CA THR A 174 12.80 -5.67 -19.87
C THR A 174 12.75 -5.16 -18.43
N GLU A 175 13.54 -4.14 -18.09
CA GLU A 175 13.56 -3.52 -16.76
C GLU A 175 12.86 -2.17 -16.79
N PHE A 176 11.88 -1.98 -15.91
CA PHE A 176 11.04 -0.78 -15.92
C PHE A 176 11.82 0.52 -15.70
N PRO A 177 12.77 0.61 -14.74
CA PRO A 177 13.55 1.83 -14.54
C PRO A 177 14.37 2.22 -15.78
N ALA A 178 15.02 1.24 -16.41
CA ALA A 178 15.80 1.46 -17.64
C ALA A 178 14.90 1.89 -18.80
N LEU A 179 13.70 1.31 -18.90
CA LEU A 179 12.73 1.65 -19.93
C LEU A 179 12.26 3.10 -19.80
N VAL A 180 11.93 3.55 -18.59
CA VAL A 180 11.53 4.93 -18.30
C VAL A 180 12.67 5.91 -18.61
N GLU A 181 13.92 5.58 -18.23
CA GLU A 181 15.08 6.41 -18.53
C GLU A 181 15.29 6.57 -20.05
N LYS A 182 15.26 5.47 -20.80
CA LYS A 182 15.43 5.52 -22.26
C LYS A 182 14.31 6.29 -22.94
N ALA A 183 13.05 6.08 -22.53
CA ALA A 183 11.92 6.84 -23.07
C ALA A 183 12.06 8.36 -22.79
N ASN A 184 12.54 8.74 -21.60
CA ASN A 184 12.83 10.14 -21.27
C ASN A 184 13.94 10.74 -22.16
N VAL A 185 15.01 9.99 -22.42
CA VAL A 185 16.08 10.43 -23.32
C VAL A 185 15.54 10.68 -24.73
N VAL A 186 14.73 9.76 -25.25
CA VAL A 186 14.12 9.90 -26.59
C VAL A 186 13.18 11.11 -26.63
N GLU A 187 12.32 11.32 -25.63
CA GLU A 187 11.40 12.46 -25.59
C GLU A 187 12.14 13.81 -25.63
N ARG A 188 13.28 13.92 -24.93
CA ARG A 188 14.12 15.12 -24.97
C ARG A 188 14.74 15.38 -26.34
N LEU A 189 15.16 14.32 -27.03
CA LEU A 189 15.75 14.42 -28.37
C LEU A 189 14.70 14.80 -29.42
N GLU A 190 13.47 14.30 -29.30
CA GLU A 190 12.36 14.66 -30.20
C GLU A 190 11.83 16.08 -29.96
N GLY A 191 11.76 16.53 -28.70
CA GLY A 191 11.33 17.88 -28.35
C GLY A 191 12.27 18.99 -28.86
N GLY A 192 13.58 18.69 -28.97
CA GLY A 192 14.57 19.62 -29.52
C GLY A 192 14.51 19.78 -31.04
N ASN A 193 13.96 18.80 -31.77
CA ASN A 193 13.99 18.78 -33.23
C ASN A 193 12.83 19.55 -33.90
N ARG A 194 11.84 20.01 -33.13
CA ARG A 194 10.71 20.84 -33.63
C ARG A 194 10.97 22.36 -33.57
N GLY A 195 12.11 22.79 -33.04
CA GLY A 195 12.47 24.21 -32.93
C GLY A 195 13.42 24.75 -34.02
N ALA A 196 13.75 23.95 -35.03
CA ALA A 196 14.79 24.26 -36.02
C ALA A 196 14.32 24.18 -37.49
N VAL A 197 13.04 24.44 -37.76
CA VAL A 197 12.49 24.53 -39.12
C VAL A 197 11.74 25.84 -39.29
#